data_AF-A0A2A4RWJ9-F1
#
_entry.id   AF-A0A2A4RWJ9-F1
#
_cell.length_a   1.000
_cell.length_b   1.000
_cell.length_c   1.000
_cell.angle_alpha   90.00
_cell.angle_beta   90.00
_cell.angle_gamma   90.00
#
_symmetry.space_group_name_H-M   'P 1'
#
loop_
_entity.id
_entity.type
_entity.pdbx_description
1 polymer ?
#
loop_
_entity_poly.entity_id
_entity_poly.type
_entity_poly.pdbx_seq_one_letter_code
_entity_poly.pdbx_strand_id
1 'polypeptide(L)' 'MSKERRKHSPSFKAKVALEAVKGEQTMAQLAARYEVHPGQIQA' A
#
# COMPACT_ATOMS: atom_id res chain seq x y z
N MET A 1 -12.18 -18.37 -10.60
CA MET A 1 -11.49 -17.40 -11.50
C MET A 1 -10.41 -16.70 -10.70
N SER A 2 -9.15 -17.02 -10.97
CA SER A 2 -8.00 -16.56 -10.18
C SER A 2 -7.77 -15.08 -10.42
N LYS A 3 -8.04 -14.23 -9.42
CA LYS A 3 -7.71 -12.80 -9.50
C LYS A 3 -6.19 -12.68 -9.48
N GLU A 4 -5.57 -12.39 -10.62
CA GLU A 4 -4.13 -12.17 -10.71
C GLU A 4 -3.69 -11.13 -9.69
N ARG A 5 -2.66 -11.46 -8.90
CA ARG A 5 -2.09 -10.52 -7.94
C ARG A 5 -1.41 -9.39 -8.71
N ARG A 6 -1.94 -8.17 -8.59
CA ARG A 6 -1.28 -6.95 -9.09
C ARG A 6 0.13 -6.86 -8.50
N LYS A 7 1.14 -6.87 -9.36
CA LYS A 7 2.53 -6.66 -8.97
C LYS A 7 2.78 -5.15 -8.94
N HIS A 8 3.14 -4.62 -7.77
CA HIS A 8 3.54 -3.21 -7.62
C HIS A 8 5.05 -3.07 -7.80
N SER A 9 5.49 -1.98 -8.44
CA SER A 9 6.90 -1.67 -8.60
C SER A 9 7.57 -1.37 -7.24
N PRO A 10 8.90 -1.60 -7.11
CA PRO A 10 9.64 -1.29 -5.88
C PRO A 10 9.49 0.18 -5.46
N SER A 11 9.51 1.11 -6.41
CA SER A 11 9.35 2.55 -6.15
C SER A 11 7.97 2.88 -5.56
N PHE A 12 6.93 2.19 -6.01
CA PHE A 12 5.58 2.37 -5.46
C PHE A 12 5.52 1.90 -4.01
N LYS A 13 6.08 0.72 -3.70
CA LYS A 13 6.15 0.20 -2.33
C LYS A 13 6.93 1.14 -1.40
N ALA A 14 8.05 1.68 -1.87
CA ALA A 14 8.86 2.63 -1.11
C ALA A 14 8.06 3.91 -0.79
N LYS A 15 7.31 4.46 -1.75
CA LYS A 15 6.47 5.63 -1.52
C LYS A 15 5.39 5.37 -0.47
N VAL A 16 4.69 4.25 -0.57
CA VAL A 16 3.63 3.87 0.37
C VAL A 16 4.20 3.62 1.77
N ALA A 17 5.37 2.98 1.87
CA ALA A 17 6.05 2.76 3.15
C ALA A 17 6.50 4.08 3.80
N LEU A 18 7.03 5.03 3.02
CA LEU A 18 7.41 6.35 3.55
C LEU A 18 6.20 7.13 4.08
N GLU A 19 5.07 7.09 3.37
CA GLU A 19 3.85 7.74 3.85
C GLU A 19 3.26 7.05 5.08
N ALA A 20 3.36 5.71 5.17
CA ALA A 20 2.97 4.98 6.37
C ALA A 20 3.85 5.34 7.58
N VAL A 21 5.17 5.51 7.38
CA VAL A 21 6.11 5.92 8.43
C VAL A 21 5.88 7.36 8.89
N LYS A 22 5.46 8.27 7.98
CA LYS A 22 5.11 9.64 8.35
C LYS A 22 3.93 9.72 9.32
N GLY A 23 3.05 8.72 9.35
CA GLY A 23 1.93 8.65 10.28
C GLY A 23 0.82 9.70 10.07
N GLU A 24 0.87 10.46 8.96
CA GLU A 24 -0.12 11.49 8.63
C GLU A 24 -1.48 10.88 8.21
N GLN A 25 -1.47 9.64 7.71
CA GLN A 25 -2.65 8.91 7.26
C GLN A 25 -2.70 7.54 7.91
N THR A 26 -3.90 7.06 8.22
CA THR A 26 -4.07 5.69 8.71
C THR A 26 -3.81 4.69 7.58
N MET A 27 -3.44 3.45 7.93
CA MET A 27 -3.19 2.40 6.94
C MET A 27 -4.40 2.15 6.03
N ALA A 28 -5.62 2.32 6.56
CA ALA A 28 -6.86 2.21 5.80
C ALA A 28 -7.04 3.34 4.78
N GLN A 29 -6.63 4.57 5.13
CA GLN A 29 -6.68 5.73 4.22
C GLN A 29 -5.62 5.60 3.12
N LEU A 30 -4.40 5.19 3.47
CA LEU A 30 -3.34 4.86 2.52
C LEU A 30 -3.78 3.74 1.58
N ALA A 31 -4.38 2.67 2.10
CA ALA A 31 -4.93 1.57 1.32
C ALA A 31 -5.98 2.04 0.30
N ALA A 32 -6.93 2.87 0.72
CA ALA A 32 -7.94 3.44 -0.17
C ALA A 32 -7.32 4.35 -1.25
N ARG A 33 -6.35 5.20 -0.87
CA ARG A 33 -5.68 6.15 -1.77
C ARG A 33 -4.85 5.47 -2.86
N TYR A 34 -4.18 4.38 -2.50
CA TYR A 34 -3.28 3.63 -3.37
C TYR A 34 -3.91 2.37 -3.97
N GLU A 35 -5.20 2.14 -3.70
CA GLU A 35 -5.95 0.93 -4.08
C GLU A 35 -5.21 -0.37 -3.71
N VAL A 36 -4.51 -0.36 -2.58
CA VAL A 36 -3.79 -1.51 -2.03
C VAL A 36 -4.50 -2.06 -0.81
N HIS A 37 -4.30 -3.34 -0.51
CA HIS A 37 -4.86 -3.89 0.71
C HIS A 37 -4.04 -3.40 1.94
N PRO A 38 -4.66 -3.01 3.07
CA PRO A 38 -3.93 -2.53 4.25
C PRO A 38 -2.84 -3.51 4.73
N GLY A 39 -3.12 -4.81 4.67
CA GLY A 39 -2.14 -5.86 5.00
C GLY A 39 -0.90 -5.89 4.09
N GLN A 40 -0.95 -5.28 2.89
CA GLN A 40 0.23 -5.14 2.02
C GLN A 40 1.11 -3.94 2.40
N ILE A 41 0.62 -3.05 3.26
CA ILE A 41 1.37 -1.90 3.78
C ILE A 41 2.10 -2.28 5.08
N GLN A 42 1.54 -3.22 5.85
CA GLN A 42 2.17 -3.74 7.08
C GLN A 42 3.30 -4.75 6.86
N ALA A 43 3.37 -5.38 5.68
CA ALA A 43 4.23 -6.51 5.38
C ALA A 43 5.61 -6.11 4.84
#